data_AF-A0A2X3CMJ4-F1
#
_entry.id   AF-A0A2X3CMJ4-F1
#
_cell.length_a   1.000
_cell.length_b   1.000
_cell.length_c   1.000
_cell.angle_alpha   90.00
_cell.angle_beta   90.00
_cell.angle_gamma   90.00
#
_symmetry.space_group_name_H-M   'P 1'
#
loop_
_entity.id
_entity.type
_entity.pdbx_description
1 polymer ?
#
loop_
_entity_poly.entity_id
_entity_poly.type
_entity_poly.pdbx_seq_one_letter_code
_entity_poly.pdbx_strand_id
1 'polypeptide(L)' 'MFVKDLADFAAINAAYEAFFIEHQAAFPARSCVEVARLPKDAGVEIEAIAFAR' A
#
# COMPACT_ATOMS: atom_id res chain seq x y z
N MET A 1 -3.19 -1.63 -4.21
CA MET A 1 -2.81 -2.11 -2.88
C MET A 1 -3.77 -3.21 -2.49
N PHE A 2 -3.27 -4.42 -2.40
CA PHE A 2 -4.05 -5.59 -2.04
C PHE A 2 -3.70 -5.94 -0.60
N VAL A 3 -4.71 -6.03 0.27
CA VAL A 3 -4.52 -6.39 1.69
C VAL A 3 -5.22 -7.70 1.98
N LYS A 4 -4.66 -8.50 2.88
CA LYS A 4 -5.24 -9.78 3.30
C LYS A 4 -6.36 -9.61 4.33
N ASP A 5 -6.27 -8.58 5.17
CA ASP A 5 -7.25 -8.25 6.22
C ASP A 5 -7.35 -6.71 6.36
N LEU A 6 -8.54 -6.16 6.20
CA LEU A 6 -8.78 -4.72 6.40
C LEU A 6 -8.75 -4.29 7.87
N ALA A 7 -8.76 -5.21 8.83
CA ALA A 7 -8.50 -4.88 10.24
C ALA A 7 -7.11 -4.25 10.42
N ASP A 8 -6.13 -4.64 9.58
CA ASP A 8 -4.78 -4.09 9.60
C ASP A 8 -4.64 -2.74 8.85
N PHE A 9 -5.72 -2.25 8.24
CA PHE A 9 -5.68 -1.08 7.34
C PHE A 9 -5.11 0.17 8.00
N ALA A 10 -5.43 0.42 9.27
CA ALA A 10 -4.93 1.58 10.01
C ALA A 10 -3.40 1.54 10.14
N ALA A 11 -2.82 0.39 10.47
CA ALA A 11 -1.38 0.21 10.58
C ALA A 11 -0.68 0.32 9.22
N ILE A 12 -1.27 -0.28 8.17
CA ILE A 12 -0.76 -0.20 6.80
C ILE A 12 -0.77 1.25 6.31
N ASN A 13 -1.84 2.00 6.57
CA ASN A 13 -1.93 3.42 6.17
C ASN A 13 -0.88 4.29 6.88
N ALA A 14 -0.66 4.10 8.18
CA ALA A 14 0.35 4.86 8.91
C ALA A 14 1.76 4.61 8.35
N ALA A 15 2.10 3.36 8.04
CA ALA A 15 3.38 3.01 7.41
C ALA A 15 3.49 3.58 5.98
N TYR A 16 2.42 3.48 5.19
CA TYR A 16 2.35 4.05 3.84
C TYR A 16 2.54 5.56 3.88
N GLU A 17 1.86 6.27 4.78
CA GLU A 17 1.97 7.72 4.95
C GLU A 17 3.39 8.14 5.33
N ALA A 18 3.95 7.50 6.36
CA ALA A 18 5.32 7.78 6.81
C ALA A 18 6.34 7.62 5.68
N PHE A 19 6.21 6.58 4.86
CA PHE A 19 7.11 6.33 3.72
C PHE A 19 7.13 7.49 2.72
N PHE A 20 5.96 8.02 2.30
CA PHE A 20 5.92 9.12 1.33
C PHE A 20 6.37 10.46 1.95
N ILE A 21 6.08 10.70 3.23
CA ILE A 21 6.56 11.89 3.95
C ILE A 21 8.08 11.88 4.07
N GLU A 22 8.67 10.75 4.48
CA GLU A 22 10.13 10.58 4.61
C GLU A 22 10.85 10.89 3.30
N HIS A 23 10.27 10.48 2.18
CA HIS A 23 10.83 10.70 0.84
C HIS A 23 10.42 12.04 0.21
N GLN A 24 9.74 12.92 0.95
CA GLN A 24 9.23 14.21 0.47
C GLN A 24 8.42 14.08 -0.83
N ALA A 25 7.69 12.98 -0.98
CA ALA A 25 6.96 12.63 -2.19
C ALA A 25 5.47 12.97 -2.04
N ALA A 26 4.86 13.44 -3.13
CA ALA A 26 3.41 13.59 -3.19
C ALA A 26 2.74 12.22 -3.14
N PHE A 27 1.60 12.12 -2.45
CA PHE A 27 0.83 10.88 -2.38
C PHE A 27 0.27 10.53 -3.78
N PRO A 28 0.53 9.32 -4.29
CA PRO A 28 -0.02 8.90 -5.57
C PRO A 28 -1.50 8.54 -5.43
N ALA A 29 -2.21 8.51 -6.56
CA ALA A 29 -3.51 7.87 -6.64
C ALA A 29 -3.37 6.38 -6.28
N ARG A 30 -4.35 5.82 -5.55
CA ARG A 30 -4.31 4.44 -5.07
C ARG A 30 -5.70 3.81 -5.04
N SER A 31 -5.75 2.52 -5.41
CA SER A 31 -6.86 1.62 -5.09
C SER A 31 -6.45 0.67 -3.96
N CYS A 32 -7.32 0.48 -2.97
CA CYS A 32 -7.12 -0.46 -1.87
C CYS A 32 -8.30 -1.41 -1.78
N VAL A 33 -8.02 -2.72 -1.79
CA VAL A 33 -9.05 -3.76 -1.70
C VAL A 33 -8.55 -4.94 -0.86
N GLU A 34 -9.47 -5.58 -0.15
CA GLU A 34 -9.21 -6.86 0.51
C GLU A 34 -9.27 -7.99 -0.52
N VAL A 35 -8.34 -8.94 -0.44
CA VAL A 35 -8.30 -10.11 -1.33
C VAL A 35 -8.20 -11.40 -0.52
N ALA A 36 -8.75 -12.48 -1.08
CA ALA A 36 -8.84 -13.76 -0.38
C ALA A 36 -7.46 -14.36 0.00
N ARG A 37 -6.43 -14.15 -0.82
CA ARG A 37 -5.08 -14.62 -0.55
C ARG A 37 -4.04 -13.88 -1.39
N LEU A 38 -2.84 -13.73 -0.82
CA LEU A 38 -1.65 -13.21 -1.48
C LEU A 38 -0.55 -14.29 -1.58
N PRO A 39 0.37 -14.20 -2.56
CA PRO A 39 1.54 -15.06 -2.66
C PRO A 39 2.33 -15.09 -1.34
N LYS A 40 2.88 -16.27 -1.00
CA LYS A 40 3.62 -16.52 0.25
C LYS A 40 2.83 -16.18 1.53
N ASP A 41 1.51 -16.10 1.44
CA ASP A 41 0.62 -15.72 2.54
C ASP A 41 0.93 -14.34 3.14
N ALA A 42 1.48 -13.43 2.33
CA ALA A 42 1.78 -12.05 2.72
C ALA A 42 0.52 -11.30 3.20
N GLY A 43 0.73 -10.30 4.08
CA GLY A 43 -0.35 -9.44 4.58
C GLY A 43 -0.74 -8.31 3.63
N VAL A 44 0.20 -7.86 2.79
CA VAL A 44 -0.01 -6.77 1.83
C VAL A 44 0.84 -6.99 0.59
N GLU A 45 0.31 -6.63 -0.58
CA GLU A 45 1.03 -6.55 -1.85
C GLU A 45 0.77 -5.20 -2.53
N ILE A 46 1.83 -4.57 -3.04
CA ILE A 46 1.79 -3.23 -3.63
C ILE A 46 2.43 -3.26 -5.01
N GLU A 47 1.65 -2.92 -6.02
CA GLU A 47 2.11 -2.53 -7.35
C GLU A 47 2.05 -1.01 -7.49
N ALA A 48 2.98 -0.43 -8.26
CA ALA A 48 3.11 1.01 -8.44
C ALA A 48 3.44 1.36 -9.90
N ILE A 49 2.96 2.53 -10.33
CA ILE A 49 3.30 3.13 -11.62
C ILE A 49 3.99 4.46 -11.34
N ALA A 50 5.16 4.66 -11.95
CA ALA A 50 5.90 5.92 -11.93
C ALA A 50 6.15 6.39 -13.36
N PHE A 51 6.30 7.70 -13.54
CA PHE A 51 6.67 8.31 -14.82
C PHE A 51 7.86 9.24 -14.61
N ALA A 52 8.79 9.26 -15.57
CA ALA A 52 9.80 10.29 -15.69
C ALA A 52 9.30 11.35 -16.66
N ARG A 53 9.56 12.63 -16.35
CA ARG A 53 9.31 13.74 -17.27
C ARG A 53 10.55 14.06 -18.06
#